data_AF-A0A7S0XRQ5-F1
#
_entry.id   AF-A0A7S0XRQ5-F1
#
_cell.length_a   1.000
_cell.length_b   1.000
_cell.length_c   1.000
_cell.angle_alpha   90.00
_cell.angle_beta   90.00
_cell.angle_gamma   90.00
#
_symmetry.space_group_name_H-M   'P 1'
#
loop_
_entity.id
_entity.type
_entity.pdbx_description
1 polymer ?
#
loop_
_entity_poly.entity_id
_entity_poly.type
_entity_poly.pdbx_seq_one_letter_code
_entity_poly.pdbx_strand_id
1 'polypeptide(L)'
;MYEELMTVVKKQSLDIVQTMDSVFNHLQTHPKWQQLMAIEHRTVVDRQDHKQVGLLKDDGIQRIADEKDDELRLFVDSDLAITDLATTAQAIDHEFQTYIESVMGHYGTFRTGPLKKVERCLSKLENDYADCAYPKSAKLLDLVRCSVTFNTLEQLLLGYDALMADFDRSQNYIKLARVKNGFLDKTYDGGYRDVKVNVIFQSAINPQIKMICEVQLVLSQYLLEKKRIHKLYNIAREEMYFQMVVKSDDKLQLKEALNAGKQVVLSYDKKFMYKCAMESDMHLLAMESRDMCAVVDIKQKKEIFTAPKNRSASKHTVHWLRIKEQKYLAVQLKQNEITMFKVVTERSGGTLNFLPFK
;
A
#
# COMPACT_ATOMS: atom_id res chain seq x y z
N MET A 1 -25.20 6.02 14.22
CA MET A 1 -24.47 4.83 13.76
C MET A 1 -22.97 5.05 13.57
N TYR A 2 -22.49 5.89 12.63
CA TYR A 2 -21.04 6.07 12.41
C TYR A 2 -20.32 6.74 13.60
N GLU A 3 -20.88 7.81 14.15
CA GLU A 3 -20.34 8.50 15.33
C GLU A 3 -20.29 7.60 16.57
N GLU A 4 -21.30 6.74 16.74
CA GLU A 4 -21.34 5.74 17.81
C GLU A 4 -20.23 4.70 17.63
N LEU A 5 -20.03 4.19 16.41
CA LEU A 5 -18.91 3.30 16.08
C LEU A 5 -17.56 3.96 16.43
N MET A 6 -17.37 5.21 16.02
CA MET A 6 -16.14 5.95 16.32
C MET A 6 -15.94 6.21 17.81
N THR A 7 -17.02 6.45 18.54
CA THR A 7 -16.98 6.59 20.01
C THR A 7 -16.51 5.28 20.65
N VAL A 8 -17.03 4.13 20.21
CA VAL A 8 -16.58 2.81 20.68
C VAL A 8 -15.11 2.56 20.33
N VAL A 9 -14.69 2.87 19.10
CA VAL A 9 -13.29 2.71 18.66
C VAL A 9 -12.34 3.59 19.48
N LYS A 10 -12.70 4.86 19.73
CA LYS A 10 -11.89 5.79 20.53
C LYS A 10 -11.77 5.30 21.97
N LYS A 11 -12.86 4.82 22.58
CA LYS A 11 -12.85 4.25 23.92
C LYS A 11 -11.95 3.00 24.00
N GLN A 12 -12.13 2.04 23.09
CA GLN A 12 -11.30 0.83 23.08
C GLN A 12 -9.82 1.13 22.83
N SER A 13 -9.53 2.14 22.00
CA SER A 13 -8.15 2.57 21.76
C SER A 13 -7.54 3.15 23.03
N LEU A 14 -8.29 3.98 23.78
CA LEU A 14 -7.84 4.53 25.05
C LEU A 14 -7.52 3.44 26.08
N ASP A 15 -8.36 2.41 26.20
CA ASP A 15 -8.13 1.29 27.12
C ASP A 15 -6.83 0.53 26.78
N ILE A 16 -6.54 0.34 25.49
CA ILE A 16 -5.29 -0.29 25.03
C ILE A 16 -4.07 0.60 25.34
N VAL A 17 -4.19 1.91 25.11
CA VAL A 17 -3.11 2.88 25.43
C VAL A 17 -2.81 2.85 26.92
N GLN A 18 -3.84 2.88 27.77
CA GLN A 18 -3.66 2.78 29.23
C GLN A 18 -2.98 1.47 29.64
N THR A 19 -3.29 0.36 28.96
CA THR A 19 -2.62 -0.93 29.20
C THR A 19 -1.14 -0.85 28.84
N MET A 20 -0.80 -0.26 27.68
CA MET A 20 0.58 -0.05 27.25
C MET A 20 1.37 0.90 28.18
N ASP A 21 0.72 1.94 28.71
CA ASP A 21 1.32 2.87 29.67
C ASP A 21 1.55 2.21 31.04
N SER A 22 0.66 1.31 31.47
CA SER A 22 0.88 0.49 32.67
C SER A 22 2.10 -0.42 32.51
N VAL A 23 2.26 -1.06 31.35
CA VAL A 23 3.47 -1.84 31.02
C VAL A 23 4.72 -0.95 31.05
N PHE A 24 4.64 0.27 30.49
CA PHE A 24 5.74 1.23 30.51
C PHE A 24 6.16 1.58 31.94
N ASN A 25 5.19 1.95 32.79
CA ASN A 25 5.44 2.29 34.19
C ASN A 25 6.03 1.13 34.98
N HIS A 26 5.59 -0.11 34.70
CA HIS A 26 6.19 -1.29 35.29
C HIS A 26 7.66 -1.46 34.86
N LEU A 27 7.97 -1.28 33.58
CA LEU A 27 9.33 -1.35 33.06
C LEU A 27 10.27 -0.32 33.69
N GLN A 28 9.76 0.86 34.07
CA GLN A 28 10.57 1.88 34.75
C GLN A 28 11.13 1.43 36.11
N THR A 29 10.45 0.48 36.77
CA THR A 29 10.91 -0.10 38.04
C THR A 29 11.96 -1.20 37.86
N HIS A 30 12.21 -1.61 36.62
CA HIS A 30 13.09 -2.73 36.31
C HIS A 30 14.58 -2.36 36.56
N PRO A 31 15.41 -3.24 37.16
CA PRO A 31 16.80 -2.93 37.47
C PRO A 31 17.66 -2.49 36.26
N LYS A 32 17.34 -3.03 35.08
CA LYS A 32 18.01 -2.68 33.81
C LYS A 32 17.36 -1.53 33.02
N TRP A 33 16.38 -0.83 33.58
CA TRP A 33 15.69 0.27 32.89
C TRP A 33 16.67 1.33 32.37
N GLN A 34 17.68 1.70 33.18
CA GLN A 34 18.68 2.70 32.78
C GLN A 34 19.51 2.26 31.56
N GLN A 35 19.73 0.94 31.38
CA GLN A 35 20.44 0.42 30.20
C GLN A 35 19.59 0.60 28.92
N LEU A 36 18.27 0.39 29.01
CA LEU A 36 17.36 0.66 27.90
C LEU A 36 17.34 2.14 27.54
N MET A 37 17.32 3.01 28.56
CA MET A 37 17.32 4.45 28.36
C MET A 37 18.66 4.98 27.83
N ALA A 38 19.75 4.25 28.04
CA ALA A 38 21.06 4.56 27.46
C ALA A 38 21.15 4.26 25.95
N ILE A 39 20.19 3.53 25.38
CA ILE A 39 20.09 3.37 23.92
C ILE A 39 19.56 4.67 23.33
N GLU A 40 20.45 5.56 22.92
CA GLU A 40 20.09 6.87 22.38
C GLU A 40 19.55 6.80 20.96
N HIS A 41 18.73 7.79 20.60
CA HIS A 41 18.41 8.07 19.20
C HIS A 41 19.70 8.42 18.46
N ARG A 42 20.02 7.69 17.40
CA ARG A 42 21.23 7.92 16.59
C ARG A 42 20.89 7.85 15.11
N THR A 43 21.29 8.85 14.34
CA THR A 43 21.09 8.85 12.88
C THR A 43 22.41 9.07 12.17
N VAL A 44 22.86 8.08 11.41
CA VAL A 44 24.04 8.16 10.52
C VAL A 44 23.59 8.35 9.07
N VAL A 45 22.59 7.57 8.66
CA VAL A 45 21.95 7.63 7.35
C VAL A 45 20.45 7.44 7.51
N ASP A 46 19.66 8.30 6.89
CA ASP A 46 18.20 8.21 6.94
C ASP A 46 17.52 8.41 5.57
N ARG A 47 18.27 8.23 4.48
CA ARG A 47 17.75 8.27 3.11
C ARG A 47 18.35 7.18 2.23
N GLN A 48 17.54 6.61 1.34
CA GLN A 48 17.95 5.59 0.36
C GLN A 48 18.87 6.15 -0.73
N ASP A 49 18.79 7.44 -1.03
CA ASP A 49 19.65 8.15 -2.01
C ASP A 49 21.00 8.60 -1.44
N HIS A 50 21.22 8.37 -0.14
CA HIS A 50 22.47 8.71 0.50
C HIS A 50 23.65 7.98 -0.15
N LYS A 51 24.83 8.62 -0.19
CA LYS A 51 26.03 8.11 -0.89
C LYS A 51 26.48 6.71 -0.48
N GLN A 52 26.18 6.28 0.74
CA GLN A 52 26.53 4.94 1.24
C GLN A 52 25.56 3.84 0.78
N VAL A 53 24.34 4.21 0.38
CA VAL A 53 23.30 3.30 -0.11
C VAL A 53 23.31 3.32 -1.64
N GLY A 54 23.14 4.50 -2.22
CA GLY A 54 23.31 4.73 -3.66
C GLY A 54 22.09 4.46 -4.55
N LEU A 55 20.90 4.25 -3.97
CA LEU A 55 19.66 4.09 -4.74
C LEU A 55 19.14 5.45 -5.25
N LEU A 56 18.20 5.43 -6.20
CA LEU A 56 17.54 6.64 -6.72
C LEU A 56 18.50 7.72 -7.26
N LYS A 57 19.69 7.31 -7.70
CA LYS A 57 20.70 8.17 -8.31
C LYS A 57 20.63 8.19 -9.83
N ASP A 58 19.62 7.56 -10.41
CA ASP A 58 19.41 7.59 -11.85
C ASP A 58 19.26 9.04 -12.33
N ASP A 59 19.92 9.35 -13.46
CA ASP A 59 19.91 10.67 -14.08
C ASP A 59 18.48 11.17 -14.31
N GLY A 60 17.53 10.29 -14.63
CA GLY A 60 16.12 10.64 -14.83
C GLY A 60 15.46 11.16 -13.55
N ILE A 61 15.74 10.54 -12.40
CA ILE A 61 15.19 10.97 -11.10
C ILE A 61 15.86 12.27 -10.65
N GLN A 62 17.18 12.40 -10.80
CA GLN A 62 17.90 13.58 -10.33
C GLN A 62 17.63 14.83 -11.18
N ARG A 63 17.52 14.70 -12.51
CA ARG A 63 17.22 15.84 -13.39
C ARG A 63 15.88 16.49 -13.06
N ILE A 64 14.91 15.70 -12.63
CA ILE A 64 13.55 16.17 -12.33
C ILE A 64 13.50 16.90 -10.98
N ALA A 65 14.53 16.78 -10.13
CA ALA A 65 14.57 17.49 -8.86
C ALA A 65 14.55 19.03 -9.02
N ASP A 66 15.16 19.54 -10.09
CA ASP A 66 15.24 20.96 -10.42
C ASP A 66 14.08 21.45 -11.32
N GLU A 67 13.22 20.53 -11.77
CA GLU A 67 12.07 20.84 -12.61
C GLU A 67 10.99 21.58 -11.81
N LYS A 68 10.30 22.53 -12.45
CA LYS A 68 9.20 23.29 -11.85
C LYS A 68 7.83 22.61 -11.99
N ASP A 69 7.79 21.46 -12.67
CA ASP A 69 6.57 20.70 -12.90
C ASP A 69 6.29 19.78 -11.70
N ASP A 70 5.41 20.24 -10.80
CA ASP A 70 5.03 19.51 -9.60
C ASP A 70 4.30 18.18 -9.92
N GLU A 71 3.55 18.10 -11.02
CA GLU A 71 2.86 16.87 -11.43
C GLU A 71 3.87 15.81 -11.88
N LEU A 72 4.86 16.22 -12.69
CA LEU A 72 5.93 15.33 -13.12
C LEU A 72 6.78 14.85 -11.94
N ARG A 73 7.12 15.74 -11.00
CA ARG A 73 7.85 15.37 -9.78
C ARG A 73 7.09 14.37 -8.95
N LEU A 74 5.78 14.60 -8.78
CA LEU A 74 4.92 13.68 -8.05
C LEU A 74 4.94 12.31 -8.71
N PHE A 75 4.67 12.22 -10.02
CA PHE A 75 4.69 10.96 -10.79
C PHE A 75 6.02 10.21 -10.64
N VAL A 76 7.16 10.91 -10.76
CA VAL A 76 8.47 10.27 -10.65
C VAL A 76 8.72 9.73 -9.25
N ASP A 77 8.28 10.44 -8.21
CA ASP A 77 8.45 10.01 -6.83
C ASP A 77 7.47 8.88 -6.46
N SER A 78 6.20 8.98 -6.87
CA SER A 78 5.14 8.03 -6.56
C SER A 78 5.22 6.74 -7.35
N ASP A 79 5.63 6.80 -8.60
CA ASP A 79 5.59 5.64 -9.50
C ASP A 79 6.99 5.11 -9.76
N LEU A 80 7.88 5.93 -10.33
CA LEU A 80 9.20 5.44 -10.75
C LEU A 80 10.09 5.10 -9.55
N ALA A 81 10.26 6.02 -8.61
CA ALA A 81 11.15 5.83 -7.47
C ALA A 81 10.64 4.74 -6.51
N ILE A 82 9.33 4.69 -6.23
CA ILE A 82 8.76 3.61 -5.42
C ILE A 82 8.89 2.26 -6.11
N THR A 83 8.71 2.18 -7.44
CA THR A 83 8.90 0.93 -8.18
C THR A 83 10.35 0.46 -8.08
N ASP A 84 11.33 1.35 -8.29
CA ASP A 84 12.75 1.03 -8.18
C ASP A 84 13.11 0.53 -6.76
N LEU A 85 12.62 1.21 -5.72
CA LEU A 85 12.79 0.78 -4.34
C LEU A 85 12.12 -0.57 -4.06
N ALA A 86 10.91 -0.82 -4.61
CA ALA A 86 10.19 -2.06 -4.41
C ALA A 86 10.85 -3.26 -5.11
N THR A 87 11.35 -3.05 -6.33
CA THR A 87 12.14 -4.07 -7.07
C THR A 87 13.43 -4.39 -6.31
N THR A 88 14.14 -3.36 -5.84
CA THR A 88 15.33 -3.53 -5.00
C THR A 88 15.01 -4.28 -3.70
N ALA A 89 13.92 -3.91 -3.05
CA ALA A 89 13.44 -4.57 -1.83
C ALA A 89 13.16 -6.05 -2.07
N GLN A 90 12.49 -6.40 -3.18
CA GLN A 90 12.20 -7.79 -3.53
C GLN A 90 13.47 -8.61 -3.78
N ALA A 91 14.50 -8.00 -4.39
CA ALA A 91 15.76 -8.68 -4.64
C ALA A 91 16.54 -8.99 -3.34
N ILE A 92 16.44 -8.12 -2.33
CA ILE A 92 17.26 -8.23 -1.11
C ILE A 92 16.52 -8.86 0.09
N ASP A 93 15.19 -8.92 0.07
CA ASP A 93 14.36 -9.33 1.20
C ASP A 93 14.81 -10.69 1.77
N HIS A 94 14.88 -11.73 0.95
CA HIS A 94 15.24 -13.07 1.44
C HIS A 94 16.61 -13.11 2.13
N GLU A 95 17.66 -12.54 1.51
CA GLU A 95 19.01 -12.49 2.10
C GLU A 95 19.00 -11.74 3.43
N PHE A 96 18.31 -10.60 3.51
CA PHE A 96 18.19 -9.82 4.73
C PHE A 96 17.47 -10.60 5.84
N GLN A 97 16.32 -11.21 5.53
CA GLN A 97 15.54 -11.98 6.52
C GLN A 97 16.37 -13.14 7.07
N THR A 98 17.01 -13.92 6.21
CA THR A 98 17.87 -15.05 6.62
C THR A 98 19.04 -14.58 7.47
N TYR A 99 19.70 -13.47 7.08
CA TYR A 99 20.79 -12.91 7.85
C TYR A 99 20.35 -12.54 9.26
N ILE A 100 19.30 -11.72 9.39
CA ILE A 100 18.85 -11.27 10.72
C ILE A 100 18.32 -12.43 11.56
N GLU A 101 17.64 -13.41 10.97
CA GLU A 101 17.21 -14.61 11.69
C GLU A 101 18.40 -15.39 12.26
N SER A 102 19.48 -15.55 11.48
CA SER A 102 20.68 -16.26 11.94
C SER A 102 21.33 -15.59 13.14
N VAL A 103 21.34 -14.24 13.18
CA VAL A 103 21.92 -13.46 14.27
C VAL A 103 20.99 -13.43 15.49
N MET A 104 19.68 -13.22 15.26
CA MET A 104 18.74 -12.85 16.31
C MET A 104 17.83 -13.97 16.81
N GLY A 105 17.69 -15.07 16.05
CA GLY A 105 16.73 -16.14 16.34
C GLY A 105 16.97 -16.86 17.67
N HIS A 106 18.19 -16.75 18.22
CA HIS A 106 18.56 -17.35 19.51
C HIS A 106 18.23 -16.43 20.71
N TYR A 107 18.03 -15.13 20.48
CA TYR A 107 17.75 -14.14 21.54
C TYR A 107 16.26 -13.86 21.72
N GLY A 108 15.46 -14.08 20.68
CA GLY A 108 14.03 -13.82 20.70
C GLY A 108 13.29 -14.49 19.56
N THR A 109 11.97 -14.33 19.52
CA THR A 109 11.15 -14.89 18.44
C THR A 109 11.26 -14.00 17.20
N PHE A 110 12.00 -14.46 16.21
CA PHE A 110 12.10 -13.82 14.91
C PHE A 110 10.81 -13.97 14.10
N ARG A 111 10.42 -12.91 13.38
CA ARG A 111 9.33 -12.90 12.42
C ARG A 111 9.72 -12.04 11.24
N THR A 112 9.57 -12.61 10.04
CA THR A 112 9.68 -11.86 8.80
C THR A 112 8.55 -10.83 8.71
N GLY A 113 8.88 -9.65 8.21
CA GLY A 113 7.90 -8.64 7.84
C GLY A 113 7.59 -8.75 6.35
N PRO A 114 6.32 -8.71 5.91
CA PRO A 114 6.03 -8.65 4.49
C PRO A 114 6.58 -7.33 3.92
N LEU A 115 6.99 -7.38 2.65
CA LEU A 115 7.33 -6.19 1.88
C LEU A 115 6.24 -5.14 2.02
N LYS A 116 6.67 -3.89 2.22
CA LYS A 116 5.76 -2.78 2.36
C LYS A 116 4.97 -2.61 1.06
N LYS A 117 3.65 -2.62 1.17
CA LYS A 117 2.76 -2.41 0.02
C LYS A 117 2.93 -1.00 -0.55
N VAL A 118 2.83 -0.88 -1.88
CA VAL A 118 2.96 0.39 -2.61
C VAL A 118 1.98 1.44 -2.08
N GLU A 119 0.73 1.07 -1.80
CA GLU A 119 -0.27 2.02 -1.30
C GLU A 119 0.11 2.57 0.09
N ARG A 120 0.81 1.76 0.90
CA ARG A 120 1.34 2.19 2.20
C ARG A 120 2.62 3.02 2.07
N CYS A 121 3.37 2.87 0.98
CA CYS A 121 4.47 3.77 0.64
C CYS A 121 3.91 5.14 0.27
N LEU A 122 2.98 5.21 -0.68
CA LEU A 122 2.32 6.45 -1.12
C LEU A 122 1.71 7.22 0.04
N SER A 123 0.93 6.53 0.88
CA SER A 123 0.35 7.14 2.09
C SER A 123 1.42 7.74 3.02
N LYS A 124 2.61 7.15 3.14
CA LYS A 124 3.71 7.76 3.92
C LYS A 124 4.31 8.98 3.22
N LEU A 125 4.46 8.97 1.90
CA LEU A 125 4.97 10.13 1.16
C LEU A 125 4.06 11.34 1.37
N GLU A 126 2.74 11.13 1.28
CA GLU A 126 1.73 12.18 1.41
C GLU A 126 1.58 12.71 2.84
N ASN A 127 1.69 11.85 3.85
CA ASN A 127 1.39 12.23 5.24
C ASN A 127 2.64 12.45 6.09
N ASP A 128 3.61 11.51 6.04
CA ASP A 128 4.77 11.52 6.94
C ASP A 128 5.93 12.33 6.35
N TYR A 129 6.02 12.43 5.03
CA TYR A 129 7.17 12.98 4.31
C TYR A 129 6.80 14.12 3.35
N ALA A 130 5.63 14.73 3.52
CA ALA A 130 5.15 15.81 2.66
C ALA A 130 6.19 16.95 2.50
N ASP A 131 6.85 17.30 3.61
CA ASP A 131 7.82 18.39 3.70
C ASP A 131 9.29 17.93 3.57
N CYS A 132 9.52 16.67 3.21
CA CYS A 132 10.87 16.15 3.03
C CYS A 132 11.47 16.55 1.67
N ALA A 133 12.79 16.65 1.62
CA ALA A 133 13.52 16.89 0.38
C ALA A 133 13.27 15.78 -0.66
N TYR A 134 13.13 16.20 -1.92
CA TYR A 134 12.95 15.33 -3.08
C TYR A 134 14.19 14.46 -3.37
N PRO A 135 14.03 13.22 -3.85
CA PRO A 135 12.76 12.47 -3.88
C PRO A 135 12.32 12.12 -2.45
N LYS A 136 11.04 12.29 -2.14
CA LYS A 136 10.47 12.03 -0.79
C LYS A 136 10.48 10.54 -0.50
N SER A 137 10.32 9.70 -1.52
CA SER A 137 10.43 8.23 -1.43
C SER A 137 11.77 7.77 -0.83
N ALA A 138 12.84 8.54 -0.96
CA ALA A 138 14.13 8.20 -0.33
C ALA A 138 14.05 8.12 1.20
N LYS A 139 13.04 8.71 1.86
CA LYS A 139 12.80 8.59 3.32
C LYS A 139 12.06 7.29 3.70
N LEU A 140 11.70 6.44 2.74
CA LEU A 140 11.14 5.12 3.03
C LEU A 140 12.23 4.14 3.46
N LEU A 141 12.38 3.94 4.77
CA LEU A 141 13.43 3.10 5.37
C LEU A 141 12.94 1.71 5.82
N ASP A 142 11.65 1.42 5.60
CA ASP A 142 10.95 0.23 6.10
C ASP A 142 10.23 -0.55 5.00
N LEU A 143 10.78 -0.55 3.77
CA LEU A 143 10.29 -1.42 2.69
C LEU A 143 10.56 -2.90 3.00
N VAL A 144 11.82 -3.20 3.31
CA VAL A 144 12.28 -4.50 3.84
C VAL A 144 12.42 -4.36 5.34
N ARG A 145 11.77 -5.24 6.08
CA ARG A 145 11.75 -5.17 7.54
C ARG A 145 11.48 -6.51 8.19
N CYS A 146 11.90 -6.64 9.44
CA CYS A 146 11.61 -7.80 10.28
C CYS A 146 11.35 -7.36 11.72
N SER A 147 10.92 -8.30 12.56
CA SER A 147 10.77 -8.05 13.99
C SER A 147 11.31 -9.20 14.82
N VAL A 148 11.90 -8.87 15.96
CA VAL A 148 12.34 -9.82 16.97
C VAL A 148 11.58 -9.49 18.24
N THR A 149 10.89 -10.49 18.78
CA THR A 149 10.04 -10.33 19.96
C THR A 149 10.70 -10.94 21.19
N PHE A 150 10.72 -10.21 22.29
CA PHE A 150 11.38 -10.58 23.54
C PHE A 150 10.39 -10.65 24.70
N ASN A 151 10.54 -11.63 25.58
CA ASN A 151 9.62 -11.77 26.72
C ASN A 151 10.01 -10.87 27.90
N THR A 152 11.29 -10.54 28.04
CA THR A 152 11.80 -9.68 29.12
C THR A 152 12.70 -8.57 28.60
N LEU A 153 12.94 -7.57 29.44
CA LEU A 153 13.83 -6.46 29.11
C LEU A 153 15.29 -6.93 28.96
N GLU A 154 15.74 -7.90 29.75
CA GLU A 154 17.08 -8.48 29.62
C GLU A 154 17.30 -9.11 28.26
N GLN A 155 16.34 -9.88 27.76
CA GLN A 155 16.46 -10.52 26.46
C GLN A 155 16.54 -9.49 25.33
N LEU A 156 15.77 -8.40 25.43
CA LEU A 156 15.83 -7.30 24.48
C LEU A 156 17.21 -6.64 24.49
N LEU A 157 17.75 -6.32 25.67
CA LEU A 157 19.08 -5.71 25.81
C LEU A 157 20.19 -6.63 25.29
N LEU A 158 20.17 -7.92 25.66
CA LEU A 158 21.12 -8.91 25.14
C LEU A 158 21.03 -9.05 23.62
N GLY A 159 19.82 -9.07 23.06
CA GLY A 159 19.60 -9.10 21.62
C GLY A 159 20.10 -7.84 20.93
N TYR A 160 19.87 -6.66 21.53
CA TYR A 160 20.37 -5.39 21.01
C TYR A 160 21.91 -5.36 20.99
N ASP A 161 22.55 -5.71 22.10
CA ASP A 161 24.02 -5.75 22.22
C ASP A 161 24.63 -6.75 21.22
N ALA A 162 24.03 -7.93 21.08
CA ALA A 162 24.47 -8.94 20.12
C ALA A 162 24.33 -8.45 18.67
N LEU A 163 23.23 -7.76 18.35
CA LEU A 163 23.01 -7.16 17.03
C LEU A 163 24.04 -6.07 16.72
N MET A 164 24.32 -5.18 17.67
CA MET A 164 25.33 -4.12 17.49
C MET A 164 26.73 -4.71 17.34
N ALA A 165 27.10 -5.68 18.19
CA ALA A 165 28.40 -6.36 18.09
C ALA A 165 28.56 -7.10 16.75
N ASP A 166 27.48 -7.66 16.22
CA ASP A 166 27.51 -8.30 14.91
C ASP A 166 27.72 -7.30 13.77
N PHE A 167 27.10 -6.12 13.83
CA PHE A 167 27.32 -5.07 12.83
C PHE A 167 28.75 -4.54 12.85
N ASP A 168 29.37 -4.46 14.02
CA ASP A 168 30.78 -4.07 14.15
C ASP A 168 31.74 -5.12 13.54
N ARG A 169 31.37 -6.41 13.56
CA ARG A 169 32.15 -7.49 12.91
C ARG A 169 31.88 -7.58 11.41
N SER A 170 30.64 -7.39 10.99
CA SER A 170 30.13 -7.67 9.63
C SER A 170 30.06 -6.43 8.74
N GLN A 171 30.93 -5.43 8.96
CA GLN A 171 30.88 -4.12 8.30
C GLN A 171 30.90 -4.15 6.75
N ASN A 172 31.27 -5.27 6.14
CA ASN A 172 31.26 -5.41 4.68
C ASN A 172 29.85 -5.62 4.10
N TYR A 173 28.93 -6.19 4.88
CA TYR A 173 27.59 -6.60 4.41
C TYR A 173 26.46 -5.84 5.10
N ILE A 174 26.67 -5.37 6.33
CA ILE A 174 25.67 -4.66 7.10
C ILE A 174 26.32 -3.51 7.87
N LYS A 175 25.67 -2.35 7.86
CA LYS A 175 26.14 -1.16 8.59
C LYS A 175 24.98 -0.48 9.28
N LEU A 176 25.23 0.05 10.48
CA LEU A 176 24.22 0.83 11.19
C LEU A 176 23.86 2.11 10.41
N ALA A 177 22.57 2.30 10.12
CA ALA A 177 22.05 3.52 9.52
C ALA A 177 21.41 4.44 10.57
N ARG A 178 20.51 3.89 11.39
CA ARG A 178 19.77 4.66 12.40
C ARG A 178 19.32 3.78 13.56
N VAL A 179 19.28 4.33 14.77
CA VAL A 179 18.59 3.77 15.94
C VAL A 179 17.53 4.77 16.37
N LYS A 180 16.30 4.29 16.56
CA LYS A 180 15.23 5.02 17.23
C LYS A 180 14.77 4.24 18.44
N ASN A 181 14.84 4.86 19.61
CA ASN A 181 14.35 4.27 20.85
C ASN A 181 13.03 4.92 21.26
N GLY A 182 11.92 4.26 20.94
CA GLY A 182 10.58 4.77 21.26
C GLY A 182 10.35 4.93 22.77
N PHE A 183 11.11 4.23 23.62
CA PHE A 183 10.99 4.38 25.08
C PHE A 183 11.48 5.75 25.60
N LEU A 184 12.25 6.50 24.81
CA LEU A 184 12.66 7.87 25.13
C LEU A 184 11.56 8.90 24.84
N ASP A 185 10.58 8.53 24.01
CA ASP A 185 9.57 9.46 23.52
C ASP A 185 8.46 9.64 24.56
N LYS A 186 8.43 10.83 25.17
CA LYS A 186 7.46 11.21 26.22
C LYS A 186 6.03 11.30 25.71
N THR A 187 5.83 11.58 24.43
CA THR A 187 4.53 11.93 23.83
C THR A 187 4.18 10.99 22.68
N TYR A 188 4.37 9.69 22.85
CA TYR A 188 4.05 8.76 21.77
C TYR A 188 2.54 8.55 21.67
N ASP A 189 1.95 9.09 20.60
CA ASP A 189 0.55 8.89 20.26
C ASP A 189 0.28 7.39 20.10
N GLY A 190 -0.52 6.84 21.01
CA GLY A 190 -0.96 5.45 20.98
C GLY A 190 -0.20 4.47 21.88
N GLY A 191 0.69 4.94 22.77
CA GLY A 191 1.26 4.11 23.85
C GLY A 191 2.34 3.09 23.40
N TYR A 192 2.40 2.75 22.12
CA TYR A 192 3.28 1.69 21.61
C TYR A 192 4.76 2.10 21.58
N ARG A 193 5.63 1.31 22.24
CA ARG A 193 7.08 1.54 22.30
C ARG A 193 7.87 0.35 21.75
N ASP A 194 8.91 0.64 20.98
CA ASP A 194 9.87 -0.32 20.44
C ASP A 194 11.26 0.33 20.26
N VAL A 195 12.28 -0.50 20.03
CA VAL A 195 13.58 -0.04 19.53
C VAL A 195 13.65 -0.42 18.06
N LYS A 196 13.84 0.56 17.19
CA LYS A 196 13.97 0.36 15.74
C LYS A 196 15.41 0.60 15.32
N VAL A 197 15.98 -0.39 14.64
CA VAL A 197 17.34 -0.33 14.11
C VAL A 197 17.26 -0.40 12.60
N ASN A 198 17.59 0.70 11.93
CA ASN A 198 17.76 0.72 10.48
C ASN A 198 19.21 0.43 10.12
N VAL A 199 19.41 -0.37 9.09
CA VAL A 199 20.73 -0.81 8.62
C VAL A 199 20.86 -0.65 7.13
N ILE A 200 22.04 -0.28 6.65
CA ILE A 200 22.40 -0.42 5.24
C ILE A 200 22.81 -1.88 5.06
N PHE A 201 21.98 -2.66 4.39
CA PHE A 201 22.26 -4.05 4.05
C PHE A 201 22.68 -4.14 2.59
N GLN A 202 23.76 -4.88 2.32
CA GLN A 202 24.31 -5.11 0.99
C GLN A 202 24.15 -6.60 0.66
N SER A 203 23.53 -6.87 -0.50
CA SER A 203 23.34 -8.25 -0.97
C SER A 203 24.69 -8.95 -1.18
N ALA A 204 24.79 -10.19 -0.72
CA ALA A 204 25.96 -11.02 -0.95
C ALA A 204 25.95 -11.58 -2.39
N ILE A 205 24.76 -11.81 -2.95
CA ILE A 205 24.56 -12.28 -4.33
C ILE A 205 24.85 -11.16 -5.34
N ASN A 206 24.39 -9.94 -5.08
CA ASN A 206 24.63 -8.77 -5.91
C ASN A 206 25.18 -7.60 -5.09
N PRO A 207 26.51 -7.46 -4.97
CA PRO A 207 27.15 -6.41 -4.18
C PRO A 207 26.83 -4.96 -4.58
N GLN A 208 26.27 -4.75 -5.78
CA GLN A 208 25.82 -3.43 -6.23
C GLN A 208 24.48 -3.02 -5.60
N ILE A 209 23.71 -3.99 -5.11
CA ILE A 209 22.42 -3.74 -4.46
C ILE A 209 22.65 -3.50 -2.97
N LYS A 210 22.27 -2.31 -2.53
CA LYS A 210 22.26 -1.93 -1.11
C LYS A 210 20.94 -1.22 -0.81
N MET A 211 20.38 -1.49 0.36
CA MET A 211 19.14 -0.86 0.79
C MET A 211 19.16 -0.61 2.28
N ILE A 212 18.48 0.44 2.74
CA ILE A 212 18.15 0.57 4.16
C ILE A 212 16.99 -0.35 4.49
N CYS A 213 17.22 -1.28 5.42
CA CYS A 213 16.23 -2.20 5.97
C CYS A 213 15.96 -1.88 7.46
N GLU A 214 14.84 -2.34 8.01
CA GLU A 214 14.45 -2.08 9.41
C GLU A 214 14.33 -3.37 10.24
N VAL A 215 15.00 -3.41 11.39
CA VAL A 215 14.84 -4.43 12.43
C VAL A 215 14.09 -3.80 13.61
N GLN A 216 12.91 -4.35 13.93
CA GLN A 216 12.13 -3.91 15.09
C GLN A 216 12.37 -4.84 16.29
N LEU A 217 12.86 -4.31 17.39
CA LEU A 217 13.02 -5.02 18.66
C LEU A 217 11.83 -4.67 19.56
N VAL A 218 11.00 -5.66 19.87
CA VAL A 218 9.69 -5.44 20.50
C VAL A 218 9.51 -6.36 21.70
N LEU A 219 9.01 -5.86 22.82
CA LEU A 219 8.59 -6.75 23.91
C LEU A 219 7.26 -7.43 23.59
N SER A 220 7.11 -8.69 23.95
CA SER A 220 5.92 -9.52 23.67
C SER A 220 4.60 -8.87 24.11
N GLN A 221 4.61 -8.19 25.26
CA GLN A 221 3.45 -7.46 25.78
C GLN A 221 3.04 -6.31 24.86
N TYR A 222 3.99 -5.50 24.39
CA TYR A 222 3.70 -4.43 23.42
C TYR A 222 3.24 -4.98 22.07
N LEU A 223 3.77 -6.12 21.62
CA LEU A 223 3.34 -6.73 20.36
C LEU A 223 1.88 -7.19 20.41
N LEU A 224 1.43 -7.74 21.54
CA LEU A 224 0.04 -8.16 21.75
C LEU A 224 -0.89 -6.95 21.64
N GLU A 225 -0.59 -5.88 22.36
CA GLU A 225 -1.41 -4.66 22.37
C GLU A 225 -1.35 -3.94 21.01
N LYS A 226 -0.20 -3.95 20.32
CA LYS A 226 -0.05 -3.41 18.95
C LYS A 226 -1.00 -4.10 17.97
N LYS A 227 -1.17 -5.42 18.08
CA LYS A 227 -2.09 -6.17 17.21
C LYS A 227 -3.54 -5.78 17.45
N ARG A 228 -3.91 -5.45 18.69
CA ARG A 228 -5.26 -4.97 19.03
C ARG A 228 -5.48 -3.56 18.48
N ILE A 229 -4.57 -2.64 18.74
CA ILE A 229 -4.70 -1.24 18.31
C ILE A 229 -4.64 -1.11 16.78
N HIS A 230 -3.83 -1.90 16.08
CA HIS A 230 -3.76 -1.87 14.61
C HIS A 230 -5.10 -2.20 13.94
N LYS A 231 -5.93 -3.08 14.52
CA LYS A 231 -7.27 -3.38 14.01
C LYS A 231 -8.17 -2.14 14.11
N LEU A 232 -8.09 -1.44 15.24
CA LEU A 232 -8.85 -0.20 15.48
C LEU A 232 -8.36 0.96 14.60
N TYR A 233 -7.04 1.09 14.41
CA TYR A 233 -6.45 2.10 13.54
C TYR A 233 -6.85 1.96 12.07
N ASN A 234 -7.17 0.76 11.59
CA ASN A 234 -7.70 0.61 10.23
C ASN A 234 -9.08 1.26 10.12
N ILE A 235 -9.94 1.09 11.13
CA ILE A 235 -11.28 1.71 11.17
C ILE A 235 -11.14 3.23 11.36
N ALA A 236 -10.30 3.67 12.29
CA ALA A 236 -10.11 5.10 12.56
C ALA A 236 -9.52 5.86 11.36
N ARG A 237 -8.67 5.22 10.53
CA ARG A 237 -8.16 5.85 9.30
C ARG A 237 -9.22 6.02 8.22
N GLU A 238 -10.26 5.20 8.22
CA GLU A 238 -11.42 5.41 7.34
C GLU A 238 -12.27 6.61 7.81
N GLU A 239 -12.03 7.17 9.00
CA GLU A 239 -12.77 8.33 9.50
C GLU A 239 -12.67 9.56 8.61
N MET A 240 -11.51 9.81 8.01
CA MET A 240 -11.40 10.87 7.01
C MET A 240 -12.29 10.62 5.80
N TYR A 241 -12.36 9.37 5.31
CA TYR A 241 -13.22 9.02 4.18
C TYR A 241 -14.69 9.21 4.53
N PHE A 242 -15.13 8.72 5.69
CA PHE A 242 -16.51 8.91 6.14
C PHE A 242 -16.84 10.38 6.37
N GLN A 243 -15.93 11.14 6.97
CA GLN A 243 -16.13 12.59 7.13
C GLN A 243 -16.21 13.30 5.79
N MET A 244 -15.40 12.91 4.79
CA MET A 244 -15.49 13.48 3.44
C MET A 244 -16.83 13.16 2.78
N VAL A 245 -17.31 11.92 2.88
CA VAL A 245 -18.61 11.51 2.30
C VAL A 245 -19.77 12.20 3.01
N VAL A 246 -19.78 12.22 4.34
CA VAL A 246 -20.87 12.80 5.16
C VAL A 246 -20.88 14.33 5.11
N LYS A 247 -19.71 14.99 5.09
CA LYS A 247 -19.64 16.47 4.96
C LYS A 247 -19.93 16.95 3.54
N SER A 248 -20.01 16.05 2.56
CA SER A 248 -20.28 16.41 1.15
C SER A 248 -21.76 16.62 0.80
N ASP A 249 -22.67 16.57 1.79
CA ASP A 249 -24.09 16.88 1.60
C ASP A 249 -24.33 18.35 1.18
N ASP A 250 -23.36 19.26 1.43
CA ASP A 250 -23.34 20.57 0.78
C ASP A 250 -22.42 20.56 -0.45
N LYS A 251 -23.00 20.20 -1.60
CA LYS A 251 -22.48 20.39 -2.97
C LYS A 251 -21.40 19.41 -3.48
N LEU A 252 -21.41 18.12 -3.13
CA LEU A 252 -21.06 17.17 -4.19
C LEU A 252 -22.24 17.08 -5.15
N GLN A 253 -22.22 17.88 -6.20
CA GLN A 253 -22.95 17.55 -7.42
C GLN A 253 -22.32 16.26 -7.97
N LEU A 254 -22.67 15.12 -7.38
CA LEU A 254 -22.50 13.82 -8.00
C LEU A 254 -23.28 13.94 -9.31
N LYS A 255 -22.60 14.29 -10.41
CA LYS A 255 -23.20 14.35 -11.75
C LYS A 255 -24.06 13.11 -11.86
N GLU A 256 -25.37 13.31 -12.00
CA GLU A 256 -26.40 12.28 -11.90
C GLU A 256 -25.85 10.94 -12.37
N ALA A 257 -25.68 9.99 -11.45
CA ALA A 257 -25.26 8.65 -11.83
C ALA A 257 -26.22 8.17 -12.93
N LEU A 258 -25.68 7.83 -14.11
CA LEU A 258 -26.47 7.51 -15.29
C LEU A 258 -27.56 6.50 -14.92
N ASN A 259 -28.80 6.96 -14.83
CA ASN A 259 -29.93 6.09 -14.56
C ASN A 259 -30.34 5.48 -15.88
N ALA A 260 -29.70 4.39 -16.28
CA ALA A 260 -29.92 3.76 -17.58
C ALA A 260 -31.42 3.47 -17.85
N GLY A 261 -32.20 3.14 -16.82
CA GLY A 261 -33.64 2.95 -16.91
C GLY A 261 -34.39 4.20 -17.40
N LYS A 262 -33.99 5.39 -16.96
CA LYS A 262 -34.65 6.64 -17.35
C LYS A 262 -33.99 7.34 -18.53
N GLN A 263 -32.66 7.31 -18.58
CA GLN A 263 -31.86 8.22 -19.40
C GLN A 263 -31.33 7.61 -20.69
N VAL A 264 -31.31 6.28 -20.83
CA VAL A 264 -30.80 5.61 -22.02
C VAL A 264 -31.96 5.09 -22.87
N VAL A 265 -31.91 5.33 -24.17
CA VAL A 265 -32.84 4.72 -25.13
C VAL A 265 -32.30 3.32 -25.47
N LEU A 266 -32.95 2.30 -24.90
CA LEU A 266 -32.70 0.89 -25.19
C LEU A 266 -33.84 0.38 -26.07
N SER A 267 -33.53 -0.56 -26.96
CA SER A 267 -34.52 -1.16 -27.86
C SER A 267 -35.42 -2.22 -27.18
N TYR A 268 -35.22 -2.48 -25.88
CA TYR A 268 -35.88 -3.53 -25.10
C TYR A 268 -36.35 -3.07 -23.70
N ASP A 269 -37.12 -3.92 -23.00
CA ASP A 269 -37.61 -3.64 -21.65
C ASP A 269 -36.47 -3.51 -20.64
N LYS A 270 -36.33 -2.31 -20.08
CA LYS A 270 -35.24 -1.89 -19.21
C LYS A 270 -35.31 -2.54 -17.82
N LYS A 271 -36.44 -3.15 -17.44
CA LYS A 271 -36.69 -3.67 -16.09
C LYS A 271 -35.73 -4.76 -15.63
N PHE A 272 -35.01 -5.42 -16.55
CA PHE A 272 -34.15 -6.57 -16.24
C PHE A 272 -32.70 -6.41 -16.69
N MET A 273 -32.27 -5.17 -16.98
CA MET A 273 -30.88 -4.89 -17.36
C MET A 273 -30.05 -4.52 -16.14
N TYR A 274 -28.91 -5.18 -15.97
CA TYR A 274 -27.94 -4.91 -14.91
C TYR A 274 -26.66 -4.35 -15.52
N LYS A 275 -26.00 -3.43 -14.80
CA LYS A 275 -24.67 -2.94 -15.18
C LYS A 275 -23.65 -4.06 -14.99
N CYS A 276 -22.82 -4.31 -15.99
CA CYS A 276 -21.78 -5.35 -15.93
C CYS A 276 -20.37 -4.78 -15.95
N ALA A 277 -20.01 -4.04 -17.00
CA ALA A 277 -18.65 -3.55 -17.18
C ALA A 277 -18.63 -2.18 -17.85
N MET A 278 -17.62 -1.37 -17.54
CA MET A 278 -17.44 -0.02 -18.10
C MET A 278 -16.06 0.09 -18.75
N GLU A 279 -16.02 0.70 -19.93
CA GLU A 279 -14.79 1.05 -20.63
C GLU A 279 -14.68 2.58 -20.64
N SER A 280 -13.86 3.10 -19.72
CA SER A 280 -13.80 4.53 -19.40
C SER A 280 -13.36 5.37 -20.59
N ASP A 281 -12.33 4.96 -21.33
CA ASP A 281 -11.71 5.84 -22.32
C ASP A 281 -12.61 6.02 -23.56
N MET A 282 -13.50 5.06 -23.82
CA MET A 282 -14.50 5.16 -24.88
C MET A 282 -15.88 5.57 -24.36
N HIS A 283 -16.03 5.76 -23.05
CA HIS A 283 -17.31 6.04 -22.38
C HIS A 283 -18.41 5.01 -22.71
N LEU A 284 -18.05 3.73 -22.72
CA LEU A 284 -18.99 2.65 -23.03
C LEU A 284 -19.41 1.91 -21.76
N LEU A 285 -20.70 1.63 -21.66
CA LEU A 285 -21.29 0.84 -20.60
C LEU A 285 -21.87 -0.45 -21.17
N ALA A 286 -21.30 -1.58 -20.80
CA ALA A 286 -21.87 -2.88 -21.09
C ALA A 286 -22.90 -3.25 -20.02
N MET A 287 -24.09 -3.61 -20.48
CA MET A 287 -25.24 -3.98 -19.68
C MET A 287 -25.76 -5.34 -20.13
N GLU A 288 -26.32 -6.10 -19.19
CA GLU A 288 -26.77 -7.47 -19.47
C GLU A 288 -28.16 -7.73 -18.90
N SER A 289 -28.95 -8.49 -19.65
CA SER A 289 -30.18 -9.14 -19.18
C SER A 289 -30.06 -10.67 -19.33
N ARG A 290 -31.12 -11.39 -18.99
CA ARG A 290 -31.17 -12.85 -19.17
C ARG A 290 -30.96 -13.29 -20.61
N ASP A 291 -31.46 -12.52 -21.57
CA ASP A 291 -31.53 -12.92 -22.97
C ASP A 291 -30.62 -12.08 -23.89
N MET A 292 -29.85 -11.11 -23.34
CA MET A 292 -29.07 -10.19 -24.17
C MET A 292 -27.94 -9.47 -23.42
N CYS A 293 -26.89 -9.12 -24.18
CA CYS A 293 -25.91 -8.10 -23.81
C CYS A 293 -26.10 -6.86 -24.70
N ALA A 294 -26.08 -5.67 -24.11
CA ALA A 294 -26.11 -4.40 -24.82
C ALA A 294 -24.92 -3.52 -24.40
N VAL A 295 -24.40 -2.72 -25.32
CA VAL A 295 -23.43 -1.67 -25.03
C VAL A 295 -24.04 -0.31 -25.35
N VAL A 296 -23.90 0.60 -24.39
CA VAL A 296 -24.42 1.96 -24.44
C VAL A 296 -23.26 2.93 -24.50
N ASP A 297 -23.31 3.87 -25.45
CA ASP A 297 -22.49 5.08 -25.40
C ASP A 297 -23.06 6.01 -24.33
N ILE A 298 -22.31 6.23 -23.25
CA ILE A 298 -22.75 7.02 -22.11
C ILE A 298 -22.92 8.51 -22.48
N LYS A 299 -22.09 9.03 -23.41
CA LYS A 299 -22.18 10.43 -23.85
C LYS A 299 -23.43 10.65 -24.69
N GLN A 300 -23.70 9.75 -25.62
CA GLN A 300 -24.87 9.83 -26.50
C GLN A 300 -26.16 9.31 -25.82
N LYS A 301 -26.02 8.60 -24.69
CA LYS A 301 -27.11 7.90 -23.99
C LYS A 301 -27.89 6.96 -24.91
N LYS A 302 -27.19 6.31 -25.83
CA LYS A 302 -27.76 5.48 -26.90
C LYS A 302 -27.11 4.11 -26.92
N GLU A 303 -27.92 3.09 -27.16
CA GLU A 303 -27.47 1.76 -27.49
C GLU A 303 -26.71 1.76 -28.84
N ILE A 304 -25.50 1.20 -28.85
CA ILE A 304 -24.65 1.13 -30.05
C ILE A 304 -24.33 -0.31 -30.46
N PHE A 305 -24.60 -1.28 -29.60
CA PHE A 305 -24.39 -2.69 -29.88
C PHE A 305 -25.31 -3.56 -29.04
N THR A 306 -25.80 -4.64 -29.64
CA THR A 306 -26.55 -5.69 -28.95
C THR A 306 -26.11 -7.05 -29.46
N ALA A 307 -26.07 -8.03 -28.55
CA ALA A 307 -25.82 -9.42 -28.87
C ALA A 307 -26.82 -10.31 -28.10
N PRO A 308 -27.60 -11.14 -28.79
CA PRO A 308 -28.52 -12.07 -28.14
C PRO A 308 -27.74 -13.12 -27.36
N LYS A 309 -28.24 -13.46 -26.18
CA LYS A 309 -27.63 -14.42 -25.27
C LYS A 309 -28.54 -15.63 -25.11
N ASN A 310 -27.96 -16.83 -25.13
CA ASN A 310 -28.71 -18.05 -24.82
C ASN A 310 -29.05 -18.07 -23.33
N ARG A 311 -30.28 -18.44 -22.97
CA ARG A 311 -30.75 -18.60 -21.59
C ARG A 311 -29.87 -19.53 -20.73
N SER A 312 -29.15 -20.45 -21.36
CA SER A 312 -28.21 -21.35 -20.67
C SER A 312 -26.85 -20.71 -20.35
N ALA A 313 -26.54 -19.52 -20.87
CA ALA A 313 -25.28 -18.85 -20.58
C ALA A 313 -25.26 -18.27 -19.16
N SER A 314 -24.10 -18.32 -18.50
CA SER A 314 -23.95 -17.89 -17.10
C SER A 314 -24.19 -16.39 -16.95
N LYS A 315 -24.71 -15.94 -15.81
CA LYS A 315 -24.94 -14.51 -15.55
C LYS A 315 -23.60 -13.78 -15.29
N HIS A 316 -23.45 -12.55 -15.78
CA HIS A 316 -22.37 -11.61 -15.46
C HIS A 316 -20.98 -11.92 -16.02
N THR A 317 -20.90 -12.22 -17.32
CA THR A 317 -19.64 -12.56 -18.00
C THR A 317 -19.35 -11.61 -19.15
N VAL A 318 -19.45 -10.31 -18.87
CA VAL A 318 -19.08 -9.24 -19.79
C VAL A 318 -17.83 -8.54 -19.28
N HIS A 319 -16.77 -8.56 -20.06
CA HIS A 319 -15.49 -7.94 -19.71
C HIS A 319 -14.94 -7.13 -20.88
N TRP A 320 -14.31 -6.00 -20.56
CA TRP A 320 -13.50 -5.24 -21.51
C TRP A 320 -12.06 -5.74 -21.43
N LEU A 321 -11.45 -5.98 -22.59
CA LEU A 321 -10.08 -6.48 -22.73
C LEU A 321 -9.29 -5.55 -23.66
N ARG A 322 -7.98 -5.45 -23.42
CA ARG A 322 -7.04 -4.74 -24.30
C ARG A 322 -5.93 -5.70 -24.74
N ILE A 323 -5.77 -5.91 -26.04
CA ILE A 323 -4.71 -6.74 -26.63
C ILE A 323 -3.96 -5.90 -27.66
N LYS A 324 -2.69 -5.59 -27.40
CA LYS A 324 -1.85 -4.74 -28.28
C LYS A 324 -2.54 -3.41 -28.65
N GLU A 325 -3.00 -2.67 -27.63
CA GLU A 325 -3.81 -1.43 -27.75
C GLU A 325 -5.21 -1.57 -28.39
N GLN A 326 -5.54 -2.71 -29.00
CA GLN A 326 -6.87 -2.94 -29.53
C GLN A 326 -7.83 -3.35 -28.42
N LYS A 327 -8.97 -2.66 -28.31
CA LYS A 327 -10.03 -2.98 -27.35
C LYS A 327 -10.98 -4.05 -27.86
N TYR A 328 -11.41 -4.91 -26.95
CA TYR A 328 -12.35 -6.00 -27.19
C TYR A 328 -13.41 -6.04 -26.09
N LEU A 329 -14.63 -6.39 -26.46
CA LEU A 329 -15.67 -6.81 -25.55
C LEU A 329 -15.74 -8.34 -25.55
N ALA A 330 -15.42 -8.98 -24.43
CA ALA A 330 -15.63 -10.41 -24.24
C ALA A 330 -16.99 -10.65 -23.58
N VAL A 331 -17.83 -11.44 -24.21
CA VAL A 331 -19.19 -11.76 -23.74
C VAL A 331 -19.42 -13.26 -23.84
N GLN A 332 -19.92 -13.89 -22.78
CA GLN A 332 -20.37 -15.28 -22.86
C GLN A 332 -21.79 -15.35 -23.41
N LEU A 333 -21.93 -15.54 -24.73
CA LEU A 333 -23.24 -15.63 -25.39
C LEU A 333 -23.87 -17.03 -25.31
N LYS A 334 -23.06 -18.08 -25.11
CA LYS A 334 -23.52 -19.47 -24.94
C LYS A 334 -22.82 -20.13 -23.76
N GLN A 335 -23.41 -21.19 -23.21
CA GLN A 335 -22.78 -21.96 -22.15
C GLN A 335 -21.39 -22.44 -22.58
N ASN A 336 -20.38 -22.13 -21.75
CA ASN A 336 -18.97 -22.47 -21.96
C ASN A 336 -18.30 -21.85 -23.22
N GLU A 337 -18.90 -20.84 -23.86
CA GLU A 337 -18.33 -20.17 -25.03
C GLU A 337 -18.21 -18.65 -24.78
N ILE A 338 -16.99 -18.12 -24.84
CA ILE A 338 -16.73 -16.67 -24.77
C ILE A 338 -16.56 -16.15 -26.20
N THR A 339 -17.44 -15.25 -26.61
CA THR A 339 -17.34 -14.54 -27.88
C THR A 339 -16.65 -13.20 -27.64
N MET A 340 -15.65 -12.87 -28.46
CA MET A 340 -14.96 -11.58 -28.40
C MET A 340 -15.39 -10.70 -29.58
N PHE A 341 -15.66 -9.43 -29.30
CA PHE A 341 -15.98 -8.42 -30.30
C PHE A 341 -14.89 -7.34 -30.29
N LYS A 342 -14.19 -7.20 -31.41
CA LYS A 342 -13.23 -6.12 -31.65
C LYS A 342 -13.99 -4.80 -31.78
N VAL A 343 -13.62 -3.80 -30.98
CA VAL A 343 -14.21 -2.46 -31.03
C VAL A 343 -13.42 -1.61 -32.01
N VAL A 344 -14.03 -1.23 -33.13
CA VAL A 344 -13.39 -0.45 -34.20
C VAL A 344 -14.07 0.90 -34.32
N THR A 345 -13.30 1.99 -34.27
CA THR A 345 -13.79 3.33 -34.56
C THR A 345 -13.69 3.58 -36.06
N GLU A 346 -14.81 3.86 -36.73
CA GLU A 346 -14.76 4.26 -38.15
C GLU A 346 -14.16 5.65 -38.31
N ARG A 347 -13.27 5.81 -39.30
CA ARG A 347 -12.51 7.04 -39.56
C ARG A 347 -13.36 8.24 -39.98
N SER A 348 -14.61 8.03 -40.42
CA SER A 348 -15.42 9.07 -41.09
C SER A 348 -16.66 9.54 -40.31
N GLY A 349 -16.85 9.13 -39.06
CA GLY A 349 -18.03 9.59 -38.30
C GLY A 349 -18.03 9.29 -36.80
N GLY A 350 -16.96 8.72 -36.24
CA GLY A 350 -16.91 8.38 -34.82
C GLY A 350 -17.83 7.23 -34.41
N THR A 351 -18.52 6.59 -35.36
CA THR A 351 -19.34 5.39 -35.11
C THR A 351 -18.43 4.25 -34.69
N LEU A 352 -18.82 3.59 -33.59
CA LEU A 352 -18.14 2.41 -33.07
C LEU A 352 -18.81 1.15 -33.62
N ASN A 353 -18.00 0.26 -34.20
CA ASN A 353 -18.44 -1.04 -34.68
C ASN A 353 -17.86 -2.16 -33.83
N PHE A 354 -18.64 -3.22 -33.65
CA PHE A 354 -18.26 -4.41 -32.91
C PHE A 354 -18.16 -5.58 -33.89
N LEU A 355 -16.93 -5.97 -34.22
CA LEU A 355 -16.67 -7.04 -35.18
C LEU A 355 -16.32 -8.34 -34.45
N PRO A 356 -16.96 -9.48 -34.75
CA PRO A 356 -16.57 -10.75 -34.16
C PRO A 356 -15.09 -11.03 -34.39
N PHE A 357 -14.38 -11.38 -33.32
CA PHE A 357 -13.02 -11.89 -33.41
C PHE A 357 -13.10 -13.31 -33.96
N LYS A 358 -12.55 -13.51 -35.17
CA LYS A 358 -12.47 -14.82 -35.81
C LYS A 358 -11.17 -15.52 -35.44
#